data_AF-A0A2V3A4Q5-F1
#
_entry.id   AF-A0A2V3A4Q5-F1
#
_cell.length_a   1.000
_cell.length_b   1.000
_cell.length_c   1.000
_cell.angle_alpha   90.00
_cell.angle_beta   90.00
_cell.angle_gamma   90.00
#
_symmetry.space_group_name_H-M   'P 1'
#
loop_
_entity.id
_entity.type
_entity.pdbx_description
1 polymer ?
#
loop_
_entity_poly.entity_id
_entity_poly.type
_entity_poly.pdbx_seq_one_letter_code
_entity_poly.pdbx_strand_id
1 'polypeptide(L)' 'MNFSYSSKVQELQQKLNAFMEEYIHPNESLYEQQLNEQTHRWSTIPTVMEELELKAKETGLWNLFLPESEKPA' A
#
# COMPACT_ATOMS: atom_id res chain seq x y z
N MET A 1 5.29 -16.61 28.33
CA MET A 1 5.57 -15.61 27.28
C MET A 1 4.24 -15.20 26.67
N ASN A 2 4.01 -13.90 26.47
CA ASN A 2 2.86 -13.40 25.75
C ASN A 2 3.28 -13.10 24.30
N PHE A 3 2.68 -13.78 23.33
CA PHE A 3 2.95 -13.63 21.90
C PHE A 3 1.86 -12.83 21.17
N SER A 4 0.89 -12.28 21.92
CA SER A 4 -0.18 -11.48 21.34
C SER A 4 0.34 -10.13 20.86
N TYR A 5 -0.19 -9.70 19.71
CA TYR A 5 0.05 -8.36 19.18
C TYR A 5 -0.56 -7.28 20.08
N SER A 6 0.02 -6.08 20.06
CA SER A 6 -0.58 -4.91 20.69
C SER A 6 -1.84 -4.47 19.95
N SER A 7 -2.74 -3.75 20.62
CA SER A 7 -3.96 -3.22 20.01
C SER A 7 -3.66 -2.38 18.76
N LYS A 8 -2.60 -1.56 18.80
CA LYS A 8 -2.12 -0.78 17.64
C LYS A 8 -1.81 -1.66 16.42
N VAL A 9 -1.12 -2.78 16.64
CA VAL A 9 -0.76 -3.70 15.54
C VAL A 9 -2.00 -4.41 15.01
N GLN A 10 -2.94 -4.80 15.87
CA GLN A 10 -4.20 -5.42 15.45
C GLN A 10 -5.05 -4.47 14.59
N GLU A 11 -5.14 -3.19 14.98
CA GLU A 11 -5.82 -2.15 14.20
C GLU A 11 -5.15 -1.93 12.84
N LEU A 12 -3.82 -1.87 12.80
CA LEU A 12 -3.06 -1.74 11.54
C LEU A 12 -3.27 -2.95 10.63
N GLN A 13 -3.27 -4.17 11.17
CA GLN A 13 -3.56 -5.39 10.40
C GLN A 13 -4.96 -5.35 9.79
N GLN A 14 -5.97 -4.92 10.55
CA GLN A 14 -7.34 -4.80 10.04
C GLN A 14 -7.43 -3.78 8.90
N LYS A 15 -6.84 -2.59 9.09
CA LYS A 15 -6.81 -1.55 8.04
C LYS A 15 -6.07 -2.01 6.79
N LEU A 16 -4.91 -2.65 6.96
CA LEU A 16 -4.12 -3.17 5.85
C LEU A 16 -4.90 -4.22 5.07
N ASN A 17 -5.50 -5.20 5.75
CA ASN A 17 -6.27 -6.25 5.08
C ASN A 17 -7.46 -5.68 4.30
N ALA A 18 -8.20 -4.73 4.89
CA ALA A 18 -9.29 -4.05 4.18
C ALA A 18 -8.77 -3.29 2.94
N PHE A 19 -7.63 -2.60 3.06
CA PHE A 19 -7.02 -1.89 1.95
C PHE A 19 -6.57 -2.83 0.82
N MET A 20 -6.02 -4.00 1.17
CA MET A 20 -5.63 -5.01 0.19
C MET A 20 -6.84 -5.52 -0.62
N GLU A 21 -7.93 -5.87 0.06
CA GLU A 21 -9.16 -6.36 -0.58
C GLU A 21 -9.88 -5.29 -1.41
N GLU A 22 -9.94 -4.06 -0.92
CA GLU A 22 -10.69 -2.97 -1.57
C GLU A 22 -9.92 -2.32 -2.71
N TYR A 23 -8.60 -2.18 -2.57
CA TYR A 23 -7.78 -1.37 -3.49
C TYR A 23 -6.68 -2.15 -4.18
N ILE A 24 -5.98 -3.09 -3.53
CA ILE A 24 -4.83 -3.75 -4.17
C ILE A 24 -5.27 -4.88 -5.08
N HIS A 25 -5.90 -5.93 -4.54
CA HIS A 25 -6.27 -7.13 -5.28
C HIS A 25 -7.13 -6.84 -6.53
N PRO A 26 -8.13 -5.94 -6.50
CA PRO A 26 -8.91 -5.62 -7.70
C PRO A 26 -8.09 -4.92 -8.80
N ASN A 27 -7.01 -4.24 -8.44
CA ASN A 27 -6.19 -3.46 -9.36
C ASN A 27 -4.93 -4.20 -9.84
N GLU A 28 -4.65 -5.41 -9.36
CA GLU A 28 -3.50 -6.22 -9.79
C GLU A 28 -3.52 -6.46 -11.31
N SER A 29 -4.66 -6.89 -11.86
CA SER A 29 -4.79 -7.11 -13.31
C SER A 29 -4.65 -5.82 -14.12
N LEU A 30 -5.13 -4.69 -13.61
CA LEU A 30 -4.98 -3.38 -14.25
C LEU A 30 -3.52 -2.94 -14.27
N TYR A 31 -2.80 -3.12 -13.15
CA TYR A 31 -1.38 -2.85 -13.07
C TYR A 31 -0.59 -3.69 -14.08
N GLU A 32 -0.86 -4.99 -14.17
CA GLU A 32 -0.22 -5.88 -15.14
C GLU A 32 -0.50 -5.46 -16.59
N GLN A 33 -1.75 -5.10 -16.91
CA GLN A 33 -2.11 -4.59 -18.23
C GLN A 33 -1.32 -3.32 -18.56
N GLN A 34 -1.36 -2.33 -17.69
CA GLN A 34 -0.67 -1.05 -17.88
C GLN A 34 0.85 -1.23 -17.98
N LEU A 35 1.43 -2.19 -17.26
CA LEU A 35 2.85 -2.51 -17.34
C LEU A 35 3.21 -3.16 -18.68
N ASN A 36 2.36 -4.04 -19.20
CA ASN A 36 2.58 -4.76 -20.46
C ASN A 36 2.31 -3.90 -21.72
N GLU A 37 1.51 -2.84 -21.59
CA GLU A 37 1.29 -1.84 -22.65
C GLU A 37 2.53 -0.95 -22.88
N GLN A 38 3.47 -0.90 -21.94
CA GLN A 38 4.67 -0.08 -22.07
C GLN A 38 5.67 -0.66 -23.06
N THR A 39 6.25 0.21 -23.89
CA THR A 39 7.32 -0.15 -24.84
C THR A 39 8.55 -0.74 -24.13
N HIS A 40 8.87 -0.25 -22.93
CA HIS A 40 9.84 -0.86 -22.03
C HIS A 40 9.30 -0.86 -20.60
N ARG A 41 9.47 -1.98 -19.90
CA ARG A 41 8.92 -2.20 -18.53
C ARG A 41 9.38 -1.22 -17.45
N TRP A 42 10.39 -0.39 -17.73
CA TRP A 42 10.93 0.58 -16.77
C TRP A 42 10.84 2.03 -17.26
N SER A 43 10.06 2.27 -18.33
CA SER A 43 9.94 3.61 -18.90
C SER A 43 9.03 4.52 -18.07
N THR A 44 7.95 3.98 -17.52
CA THR A 44 6.95 4.76 -16.78
C THR A 44 6.36 3.95 -15.64
N ILE A 45 5.95 4.62 -14.58
CA ILE A 45 5.17 3.99 -13.52
C ILE A 45 3.72 3.89 -14.03
N PRO A 46 3.06 2.72 -13.92
CA PRO A 46 1.64 2.58 -14.23
C PRO A 46 0.79 3.59 -13.46
N THR A 47 -0.18 4.24 -14.11
CA THR A 47 -1.01 5.28 -13.48
C THR A 47 -1.79 4.78 -12.27
N VAL A 48 -2.20 3.51 -12.29
CA VAL A 48 -2.87 2.88 -11.14
C VAL A 48 -2.00 2.91 -9.87
N MET A 49 -0.66 2.88 -10.01
CA MET A 49 0.23 2.93 -8.86
C MET A 49 0.16 4.27 -8.14
N GLU A 50 0.13 5.39 -8.86
CA GLU A 50 0.05 6.73 -8.26
C GLU A 50 -1.27 6.92 -7.48
N GLU A 51 -2.38 6.41 -8.02
CA GLU A 51 -3.68 6.45 -7.34
C GLU A 51 -3.69 5.62 -6.05
N LEU A 52 -3.08 4.42 -6.08
CA LEU A 52 -2.98 3.55 -4.91
C LEU A 52 -2.05 4.14 -3.84
N GLU A 53 -0.95 4.77 -4.22
CA GLU A 53 -0.05 5.45 -3.28
C GLU A 53 -0.75 6.62 -2.55
N LEU A 54 -1.53 7.43 -3.27
CA LEU A 54 -2.30 8.51 -2.67
C LEU A 54 -3.31 7.98 -1.65
N LYS A 55 -4.06 6.92 -2.01
CA LYS A 55 -5.01 6.27 -1.09
C LYS A 55 -4.31 5.66 0.13
N ALA A 56 -3.13 5.06 -0.04
CA ALA A 56 -2.35 4.53 1.08
C ALA A 56 -1.89 5.63 2.04
N LYS A 57 -1.51 6.81 1.53
CA LYS A 57 -1.18 8.00 2.33
C LYS A 57 -2.40 8.53 3.09
N GLU A 58 -3.54 8.67 2.42
CA GLU A 58 -4.79 9.14 3.03
C GLU A 58 -5.31 8.21 4.14
N THR A 59 -5.12 6.90 3.98
CA THR A 59 -5.55 5.89 4.97
C THR A 59 -4.54 5.68 6.10
N GLY A 60 -3.41 6.39 6.09
CA GLY A 60 -2.35 6.26 7.09
C GLY A 60 -1.61 4.93 7.02
N LEU A 61 -1.65 4.24 5.88
CA LEU A 61 -0.92 2.99 5.61
C LEU A 61 0.42 3.25 4.90
N TRP A 62 0.90 4.49 4.95
CA TRP A 62 2.16 4.91 4.35
C TRP A 62 3.31 4.87 5.36
N ASN A 63 4.51 4.51 4.91
CA ASN A 63 5.72 4.48 5.74
C ASN A 63 5.62 3.62 7.03
N LEU A 64 4.82 2.55 7.03
CA LEU A 64 4.64 1.68 8.20
C LEU A 64 5.93 0.99 8.70
N PHE A 65 6.97 0.94 7.86
CA PHE A 65 8.29 0.40 8.22
C PHE A 65 9.19 1.41 8.95
N LEU A 66 8.84 2.70 8.91
CA LEU A 66 9.57 3.72 9.66
C LEU A 66 9.11 3.70 11.11
N PRO A 67 10.04 3.72 12.08
CA PRO A 67 9.68 3.97 13.46
C PRO A 67 9.05 5.35 13.59
N GLU A 68 8.17 5.51 14.59
CA GLU A 68 7.56 6.79 14.90
C GLU A 68 8.66 7.83 15.17
N SER A 69 8.77 8.81 14.27
CA SER A 69 9.81 9.85 14.29
C SER A 69 9.14 11.18 14.54
N GLU A 70 9.69 11.98 15.45
CA GLU A 70 9.20 13.35 15.73
C GLU A 70 9.41 14.31 14.54
N LYS A 71 10.14 13.88 13.50
CA LYS A 71 10.32 14.63 12.26
C LYS A 71 9.41 14.05 11.16
N PRO A 72 8.63 14.89 10.46
CA PRO A 72 7.79 14.43 9.36
C PRO A 72 8.65 13.81 8.25
N ALA A 73 8.11 12.75 7.63
CA ALA A 73 8.68 12.07 6.48
C ALA A 73 8.42 12.84 5.17
#